data_AF-A0A352S0B9-F1
#
_entry.id   AF-A0A352S0B9-F1
#
_cell.length_a   1.000
_cell.length_b   1.000
_cell.length_c   1.000
_cell.angle_alpha   90.00
_cell.angle_beta   90.00
_cell.angle_gamma   90.00
#
_symmetry.space_group_name_H-M   'P 1'
#
loop_
_entity.id
_entity.type
_entity.pdbx_description
1 polymer ?
#
loop_
_entity_poly.entity_id
_entity_poly.type
_entity_poly.pdbx_seq_one_letter_code
_entity_poly.pdbx_strand_id
1 'polypeptide(L)' 'ELGAFLRARRESLDPARLGLSRMGRRRTPGLRREEVAAMADIGITWYTKLEQGRPIRVSPKVLNAV' A
#
# COMPACT_ATOMS: atom_id res chain seq x y z
N GLU A 1 14.72 5.55 -1.79
CA GLU A 1 14.38 5.89 -0.39
C GLU A 1 12.89 5.72 -0.10
N LEU A 2 11.99 6.48 -0.75
CA LEU A 2 10.53 6.40 -0.50
C LEU A 2 9.92 5.01 -0.73
N GLY A 3 10.22 4.35 -1.85
CA GLY A 3 9.65 3.03 -2.16
C GLY A 3 10.00 1.95 -1.12
N ALA A 4 11.23 1.99 -0.60
CA ALA A 4 11.68 1.10 0.46
C ALA A 4 10.97 1.40 1.79
N PHE A 5 10.79 2.69 2.12
CA PHE A 5 10.01 3.11 3.29
C PHE A 5 8.56 2.62 3.22
N LEU A 6 7.88 2.80 2.08
CA LEU A 6 6.50 2.34 1.88
C LEU A 6 6.38 0.82 2.04
N ARG A 7 7.33 0.07 1.47
CA ARG A 7 7.40 -1.40 1.63
C ARG A 7 7.57 -1.80 3.09
N ALA A 8 8.55 -1.22 3.78
CA ALA A 8 8.82 -1.51 5.19
C ALA A 8 7.60 -1.20 6.07
N ARG A 9 6.95 -0.06 5.84
CA ARG A 9 5.76 0.33 6.60
C ARG A 9 4.61 -0.65 6.36
N ARG A 10 4.34 -1.03 5.10
CA ARG A 10 3.29 -2.00 4.75
C ARG A 10 3.51 -3.35 5.43
N GLU A 11 4.75 -3.84 5.42
CA GLU A 11 5.09 -5.15 6.00
C GLU A 11 5.06 -5.14 7.53
N SER A 12 5.24 -3.98 8.17
CA SER A 12 5.14 -3.81 9.62
C SER A 12 3.71 -3.69 10.17
N LEU A 13 2.74 -3.38 9.32
CA LEU A 13 1.36 -3.14 9.75
C LEU A 13 0.60 -4.45 9.92
N ASP A 14 0.00 -4.61 11.10
CA ASP A 14 -0.87 -5.75 11.40
C ASP A 14 -2.25 -5.56 10.75
N PRO A 15 -2.65 -6.44 9.81
CA PRO A 15 -3.98 -6.37 9.20
C PRO A 15 -5.12 -6.42 10.24
N ALA A 16 -4.95 -7.17 11.33
CA ALA A 16 -6.00 -7.32 12.35
C ALA A 16 -6.29 -6.00 13.08
N ARG A 17 -5.28 -5.13 13.25
CA ARG A 17 -5.47 -3.79 13.84
C ARG A 17 -6.28 -2.86 12.94
N LEU A 18 -6.43 -3.19 11.67
CA LEU A 18 -7.18 -2.43 10.67
C LEU A 18 -8.51 -3.10 10.32
N GLY A 19 -8.95 -4.07 11.13
CA GLY A 19 -10.21 -4.80 10.91
C GLY A 19 -10.15 -5.80 9.75
N LEU A 20 -8.96 -6.07 9.20
CA LEU A 20 -8.79 -7.02 8.11
C LEU A 20 -8.63 -8.43 8.69
N SER A 21 -9.51 -9.33 8.24
CA SER A 21 -9.42 -10.73 8.61
C SER A 21 -8.12 -11.35 8.09
N ARG A 22 -7.47 -12.15 8.93
CA ARG A 22 -6.29 -12.93 8.54
C ARG A 22 -6.62 -14.16 7.69
N MET A 23 -7.88 -14.34 7.28
CA MET A 23 -8.37 -15.51 6.55
C MET A 23 -7.51 -15.92 5.35
N GLY A 24 -7.14 -17.19 5.31
CA GLY A 24 -6.37 -17.83 4.24
C GLY A 24 -4.85 -17.75 4.41
N ARG A 25 -4.12 -18.46 3.53
CA ARG A 25 -2.65 -18.49 3.54
C ARG A 25 -2.11 -17.15 3.01
N ARG A 26 -1.51 -16.33 3.87
CA ARG A 26 -0.86 -15.07 3.49
C ARG A 26 0.63 -15.32 3.18
N ARG A 27 1.12 -14.73 2.08
CA ARG A 27 2.55 -14.73 1.75
C ARG A 27 3.33 -13.58 2.40
N THR A 28 2.61 -12.57 2.89
CA THR A 28 3.18 -11.37 3.50
C THR A 28 2.77 -11.31 4.97
N PRO A 29 3.69 -11.00 5.90
CA PRO A 29 3.40 -10.93 7.33
C PRO A 29 2.50 -9.73 7.71
N GLY A 30 2.59 -8.64 6.96
CA GLY A 30 1.76 -7.44 7.13
C GLY A 30 0.68 -7.29 6.07
N LEU A 31 0.43 -6.05 5.67
CA LEU A 31 -0.56 -5.71 4.67
C LEU A 31 -0.14 -6.13 3.25
N ARG A 32 -1.13 -6.47 2.45
CA ARG A 32 -1.00 -6.68 1.00
C ARG A 32 -1.09 -5.33 0.28
N ARG A 33 -0.57 -5.28 -0.95
CA ARG A 33 -0.68 -4.08 -1.79
C ARG A 33 -2.13 -3.71 -2.08
N GLU A 34 -2.97 -4.71 -2.33
CA GLU A 34 -4.42 -4.53 -2.56
C GLU A 34 -5.12 -3.89 -1.35
N GLU A 35 -4.72 -4.27 -0.13
CA GLU A 35 -5.30 -3.75 1.10
C GLU A 35 -4.91 -2.29 1.34
N VAL A 36 -3.64 -1.96 1.17
CA VAL A 36 -3.18 -0.55 1.28
C VAL A 36 -3.82 0.31 0.20
N ALA A 37 -3.91 -0.20 -1.02
CA ALA A 37 -4.48 0.53 -2.14
C ALA A 37 -5.99 0.81 -1.91
N ALA A 38 -6.74 -0.17 -1.42
CA ALA A 38 -8.15 -0.01 -1.08
C ALA A 38 -8.36 1.01 0.06
N MET A 39 -7.54 0.97 1.12
CA MET A 39 -7.65 1.93 2.23
C MET A 39 -7.29 3.36 1.84
N ALA A 40 -6.39 3.52 0.87
CA ALA A 40 -5.96 4.82 0.37
C ALA A 40 -6.76 5.29 -0.86
N ASP A 41 -7.81 4.57 -1.25
CA ASP A 41 -8.65 4.84 -2.43
C ASP A 41 -7.84 5.06 -3.72
N ILE A 42 -6.79 4.25 -3.91
CA ILE A 42 -5.91 4.28 -5.07
C ILE A 42 -5.88 2.93 -5.78
N GLY A 43 -5.50 2.92 -7.05
CA GLY A 43 -5.25 1.68 -7.77
C GLY A 43 -4.04 0.91 -7.23
N ILE A 44 -4.15 -0.41 -7.12
CA ILE A 44 -3.05 -1.31 -6.71
C ILE A 44 -1.79 -1.14 -7.56
N THR A 45 -1.95 -0.90 -8.87
CA THR A 45 -0.85 -0.65 -9.81
C THR A 45 -0.11 0.63 -9.46
N TRP A 46 -0.83 1.65 -8.97
CA TRP A 46 -0.25 2.93 -8.58
C TRP A 46 0.59 2.77 -7.30
N TYR A 47 0.05 2.11 -6.29
CA TYR A 47 0.80 1.76 -5.07
C TYR A 47 2.04 0.88 -5.36
N THR A 48 1.92 -0.05 -6.31
CA THR A 48 3.05 -0.90 -6.74
C THR A 48 4.17 -0.07 -7.39
N LYS A 49 3.82 0.89 -8.25
CA LYS A 49 4.81 1.79 -8.89
C LYS A 49 5.50 2.69 -7.87
N LEU A 50 4.76 3.17 -6.86
CA LEU A 50 5.32 3.89 -5.72
C LEU A 50 6.36 3.06 -4.95
N GLU A 51 6.03 1.82 -4.57
CA GLU A 51 6.99 0.94 -3.88
C GLU A 51 8.23 0.65 -4.73
N GLN A 52 8.08 0.59 -6.06
CA GLN A 52 9.19 0.38 -6.99
C GLN A 52 10.03 1.64 -7.22
N GLY A 53 9.62 2.79 -6.68
CA GLY A 53 10.29 4.08 -6.92
C GLY A 53 10.26 4.52 -8.39
N ARG A 54 9.30 4.02 -9.17
CA ARG A 54 9.15 4.43 -10.58
C ARG A 54 8.57 5.85 -10.63
N PRO A 55 9.02 6.69 -11.58
CA PRO A 55 8.40 7.99 -11.80
C PRO A 55 6.92 7.79 -12.15
N ILE A 56 6.06 8.32 -11.32
CA ILE A 56 4.61 8.34 -11.51
C ILE A 56 4.18 9.78 -11.80
N ARG A 57 3.43 9.98 -12.87
CA ARG A 57 2.70 11.23 -13.09
C ARG A 57 1.52 11.26 -12.12
N VAL A 58 1.71 11.94 -11.00
CA VAL A 58 0.64 12.28 -10.07
C VAL A 58 -0.15 13.45 -10.63
N SER A 59 -1.44 13.25 -10.84
CA SER A 59 -2.37 14.37 -10.99
C SER A 59 -2.49 15.09 -9.63
N PRO A 60 -2.51 16.43 -9.59
CA PRO A 60 -2.73 17.20 -8.35
C PRO A 60 -3.98 16.76 -7.57
N LYS A 61 -4.98 16.19 -8.26
CA LYS A 61 -6.20 15.66 -7.66
C LYS A 61 -5.96 14.48 -6.70
N VAL A 62 -4.89 13.72 -6.90
CA VAL A 62 -4.47 12.59 -6.04
C VAL A 62 -3.67 13.09 -4.83
N LEU A 63 -2.94 14.20 -4.97
CA LEU A 63 -2.19 14.83 -3.87
C LEU A 63 -3.11 15.47 -2.82
N ASN A 64 -4.29 15.95 -3.23
CA ASN A 64 -5.26 16.61 -2.33
C ASN A 64 -6.22 15.65 -1.61
N ALA A 65 -6.12 14.34 -1.85
CA ALA A 65 -6.97 13.33 -1.21
C ALA A 65 -6.36 12.75 0.08
N VAL A 66 -5.17 13.22 0.48
CA VAL A 66 -4.42 12.78 1.66
C VAL A 66 -4.42 13.86 2.73
#